data_AF-A0A0F9DCB8-F1
#
_entry.id   AF-A0A0F9DCB8-F1
#
_cell.length_a   1.000
_cell.length_b   1.000
_cell.length_c   1.000
_cell.angle_alpha   90.00
_cell.angle_beta   90.00
_cell.angle_gamma   90.00
#
_symmetry.space_group_name_H-M   'P 1'
#
loop_
_entity.id
_entity.type
_entity.pdbx_description
1 polymer ?
#
loop_
_entity_poly.entity_id
_entity_poly.type
_entity_poly.pdbx_seq_one_letter_code
_entity_poly.pdbx_strand_id
1 'polypeptide(L)'
;MNLLEITDDLRAYPAPELVEIKALKALIQRDKGQKGDYRGDKKLRATRELAYIYHCIHHDSPYANEHYELREEKVREDVFQDEEWEPDEIVIAAMKKYKKLLVTPAVNMLNAGMKAAQKLTDFFNNVDLTQMDKHDRPKFSAKDLVANLGNLGRVVEGLTKLREQVENETIGEDRNRRSVETNKFSV
;
A
#
# COMPACT_ATOMS: atom_id res chain seq x y z
N MET A 1 4.92 -3.33 -12.80
CA MET A 1 5.71 -2.13 -12.55
C MET A 1 6.15 -2.02 -11.09
N ASN A 2 7.27 -2.67 -10.77
CA ASN A 2 7.97 -2.44 -9.50
C ASN A 2 8.64 -1.07 -9.52
N LEU A 3 7.99 -0.11 -8.88
CA LEU A 3 8.43 1.27 -8.83
C LEU A 3 9.52 1.51 -7.79
N LEU A 4 9.46 0.76 -6.69
CA LEU A 4 10.45 0.76 -5.63
C LEU A 4 10.92 -0.67 -5.46
N GLU A 5 12.23 -0.87 -5.47
CA GLU A 5 12.84 -2.16 -5.15
C GLU A 5 13.16 -2.19 -3.66
N ILE A 6 12.59 -3.16 -2.95
CA ILE A 6 12.89 -3.41 -1.53
C ILE A 6 14.06 -4.37 -1.42
N THR A 7 14.98 -4.05 -0.53
CA THR A 7 16.11 -4.91 -0.15
C THR A 7 15.84 -5.54 1.22
N ASP A 8 16.55 -6.62 1.55
CA ASP A 8 16.34 -7.42 2.76
C ASP A 8 16.44 -6.63 4.07
N ASP A 9 17.05 -5.45 4.05
CA ASP A 9 17.17 -4.52 5.17
C ASP A 9 16.03 -3.47 5.23
N LEU A 10 14.88 -3.77 4.60
CA LEU A 10 13.69 -2.89 4.50
C LEU A 10 13.99 -1.52 3.89
N ARG A 11 15.02 -1.42 3.05
CA ARG A 11 15.34 -0.21 2.31
C ARG A 11 14.72 -0.25 0.93
N ALA A 12 14.11 0.87 0.53
CA ALA A 12 13.53 1.04 -0.79
C ALA A 12 14.42 1.90 -1.69
N TYR A 13 14.73 1.39 -2.88
CA TYR A 13 15.44 2.13 -3.91
C TYR A 13 14.47 2.48 -5.05
N PRO A 14 14.42 3.75 -5.49
CA PRO A 14 13.58 4.15 -6.59
C PRO A 14 14.13 3.61 -7.91
N ALA A 15 13.25 3.09 -8.76
CA ALA A 15 13.58 2.84 -10.16
C ALA A 15 14.07 4.16 -10.82
N PRO A 16 14.99 4.10 -11.81
CA PRO A 16 15.59 5.28 -12.42
C PRO A 16 14.57 6.35 -12.87
N GLU A 17 13.40 5.92 -13.35
CA GLU A 17 12.33 6.78 -13.85
C GLU A 17 11.59 7.55 -12.74
N LEU A 18 11.59 7.02 -11.51
CA LEU A 18 10.99 7.72 -10.36
C LEU A 18 11.84 8.88 -9.89
N VAL A 19 13.15 8.83 -10.11
CA VAL A 19 14.11 9.84 -9.61
C VAL A 19 13.85 11.22 -10.25
N GLU A 20 13.26 11.26 -11.44
CA GLU A 20 12.94 12.51 -12.14
C GLU A 20 11.57 13.10 -11.77
N ILE A 21 10.73 12.34 -11.05
CA ILE A 21 9.41 12.82 -10.66
C ILE A 21 9.55 13.82 -9.52
N LYS A 22 9.19 15.09 -9.75
CA LYS A 22 9.39 16.22 -8.81
C LYS A 22 9.15 15.88 -7.33
N ALA A 23 8.05 15.22 -6.99
CA ALA A 23 7.71 14.87 -5.60
C ALA A 23 8.69 13.84 -4.99
N LEU A 24 9.06 12.81 -5.73
CA LEU A 24 10.02 11.78 -5.29
C LEU A 24 11.45 12.32 -5.36
N LYS A 25 11.77 13.14 -6.37
CA LYS A 25 13.02 13.86 -6.51
C LYS A 25 13.29 14.76 -5.30
N ALA A 26 12.29 15.50 -4.83
CA ALA A 26 12.41 16.34 -3.63
C ALA A 26 12.74 15.50 -2.38
N LEU A 27 12.09 14.36 -2.22
CA LEU A 27 12.36 13.42 -1.11
C LEU A 27 13.78 12.85 -1.18
N ILE A 28 14.26 12.47 -2.37
CA ILE A 28 15.61 11.93 -2.59
C ILE A 28 16.69 13.03 -2.43
N GLN A 29 16.41 14.26 -2.86
CA GLN A 29 17.38 15.35 -2.87
C GLN A 29 17.56 16.01 -1.50
N ARG A 30 16.58 15.92 -0.59
CA ARG A 30 16.72 16.53 0.75
C ARG A 30 17.83 15.90 1.60
N ASP A 31 18.25 14.69 1.23
CA ASP A 31 19.36 13.97 1.85
C ASP A 31 20.73 14.30 1.20
N LYS A 32 20.73 14.90 0.00
CA LYS A 32 21.97 15.26 -0.71
C LYS A 32 22.46 16.64 -0.26
N GLY A 33 23.48 16.65 0.61
CA GLY A 33 24.30 17.84 0.85
C GLY A 33 23.97 18.66 2.10
N GLN A 34 23.30 18.08 3.10
CA GLN A 34 23.20 18.76 4.40
C GLN A 34 24.59 18.87 5.05
N LYS A 35 25.08 20.11 5.20
CA LYS A 35 26.29 20.41 6.00
C LYS A 35 26.12 19.80 7.40
N GLY A 36 27.02 18.88 7.77
CA GLY A 36 27.06 18.28 9.11
C GLY A 36 26.61 16.82 9.22
N ASP A 37 26.14 16.17 8.15
CA ASP A 37 25.81 14.73 8.16
C ASP A 37 27.04 13.84 7.86
N TYR A 38 28.07 13.95 8.69
CA TYR A 38 29.30 13.16 8.53
C TYR A 38 29.10 11.65 8.80
N ARG A 39 28.05 11.28 9.54
CA ARG A 39 27.72 9.88 9.89
C ARG A 39 26.83 9.19 8.85
N GLY A 40 26.17 9.94 7.98
CA GLY A 40 25.26 9.41 6.96
C GLY A 40 23.88 9.02 7.52
N ASP A 41 23.57 9.43 8.74
CA ASP A 41 22.29 9.15 9.41
C ASP A 41 21.13 9.83 8.67
N LYS A 42 21.38 11.02 8.08
CA LYS A 42 20.36 11.72 7.28
C LYS A 42 20.22 11.15 5.89
N LYS A 43 21.29 10.58 5.31
CA LYS A 43 21.26 9.87 4.02
C LYS A 43 20.39 8.60 4.03
N LEU A 44 20.14 8.03 5.22
CA LEU A 44 19.24 6.88 5.40
C LEU A 44 17.76 7.30 5.50
N ARG A 45 17.47 8.59 5.73
CA ARG A 45 16.12 9.06 6.02
C ARG A 45 15.21 8.98 4.79
N ALA A 46 15.64 9.45 3.62
CA ALA A 46 14.85 9.32 2.39
C ALA A 46 14.66 7.86 1.99
N THR A 47 15.65 6.99 2.20
CA THR A 47 15.52 5.56 1.91
C THR A 47 14.48 4.90 2.82
N ARG A 48 14.47 5.22 4.11
CA ARG A 48 13.43 4.77 5.06
C ARG A 48 12.06 5.32 4.70
N GLU A 49 11.97 6.58 4.33
CA GLU A 49 10.70 7.17 3.90
C GLU A 49 10.17 6.60 2.58
N LEU A 50 11.05 6.26 1.64
CA LEU A 50 10.65 5.51 0.45
C LEU A 50 10.13 4.11 0.82
N ALA A 51 10.75 3.44 1.80
CA ALA A 51 10.27 2.16 2.31
C ALA A 51 8.89 2.31 2.99
N TYR A 52 8.71 3.35 3.80
CA TYR A 52 7.43 3.71 4.37
C TYR A 52 6.36 3.91 3.29
N ILE A 53 6.65 4.69 2.25
CA ILE A 53 5.75 4.93 1.11
C ILE A 53 5.37 3.60 0.42
N TYR A 54 6.35 2.75 0.12
CA TYR A 54 6.12 1.45 -0.48
C TYR A 54 5.22 0.59 0.41
N HIS A 55 5.59 0.43 1.67
CA HIS A 55 4.92 -0.48 2.58
C HIS A 55 3.50 -0.03 2.95
N CYS A 56 3.20 1.26 2.90
CA CYS A 56 1.85 1.80 3.10
C CYS A 56 0.94 1.64 1.88
N ILE A 57 1.48 1.64 0.66
CA ILE A 57 0.68 1.79 -0.58
C ILE A 57 0.67 0.52 -1.44
N HIS A 58 1.79 -0.18 -1.55
CA HIS A 58 1.93 -1.29 -2.50
C HIS A 58 1.11 -2.52 -2.05
N HIS A 59 0.37 -3.13 -2.98
CA HIS A 59 -0.51 -4.28 -2.66
C HIS A 59 0.25 -5.57 -2.36
N ASP A 60 1.51 -5.67 -2.80
CA ASP A 60 2.41 -6.80 -2.49
C ASP A 60 3.32 -6.57 -1.27
N SER A 61 3.15 -5.46 -0.58
CA SER A 61 3.90 -5.20 0.66
C SER A 61 3.65 -6.32 1.68
N PRO A 62 4.63 -6.69 2.51
CA PRO A 62 4.40 -7.54 3.69
C PRO A 62 3.26 -7.02 4.59
N TYR A 63 3.06 -5.69 4.62
CA TYR A 63 2.00 -5.03 5.37
C TYR A 63 0.67 -4.93 4.60
N ALA A 64 0.54 -5.54 3.42
CA ALA A 64 -0.69 -5.47 2.64
C ALA A 64 -1.87 -6.20 3.29
N ASN A 65 -1.58 -7.19 4.13
CA ASN A 65 -2.60 -7.91 4.90
C ASN A 65 -2.95 -7.20 6.21
N GLU A 66 -2.21 -6.15 6.59
CA GLU A 66 -2.52 -5.37 7.79
C GLU A 66 -3.83 -4.61 7.64
N HIS A 67 -4.49 -4.39 8.77
CA HIS A 67 -5.73 -3.63 8.80
C HIS A 67 -5.51 -2.22 8.24
N TYR A 68 -6.40 -1.75 7.35
CA TYR A 68 -6.19 -0.51 6.60
C TYR A 68 -6.02 0.73 7.50
N GLU A 69 -6.54 0.71 8.72
CA GLU A 69 -6.41 1.81 9.70
C GLU A 69 -5.09 1.76 10.48
N LEU A 70 -4.50 0.56 10.62
CA LEU A 70 -3.30 0.33 11.42
C LEU A 70 -2.03 0.23 10.57
N ARG A 71 -2.18 0.12 9.24
CA ARG A 71 -1.06 -0.12 8.34
C ARG A 71 0.00 0.97 8.39
N GLU A 72 -0.40 2.25 8.36
CA GLU A 72 0.56 3.36 8.41
C GLU A 72 1.28 3.42 9.76
N GLU A 73 0.56 3.19 10.87
CA GLU A 73 1.11 3.13 12.22
C GLU A 73 2.15 2.00 12.37
N LYS A 74 1.80 0.77 11.98
CA LYS A 74 2.73 -0.37 12.05
C LYS A 74 3.98 -0.17 11.18
N VAL A 75 3.78 0.32 9.95
CA VAL A 75 4.91 0.58 9.05
C VAL A 75 5.80 1.68 9.62
N ARG A 76 5.23 2.73 10.24
CA ARG A 76 6.01 3.75 10.94
C ARG A 76 6.86 3.15 12.05
N GLU A 77 6.26 2.36 12.93
CA GLU A 77 6.93 1.72 14.06
C GLU A 77 8.11 0.86 13.60
N ASP A 78 7.89 0.00 12.60
CA ASP A 78 8.91 -0.94 12.14
C ASP A 78 10.03 -0.26 11.32
N VAL A 79 9.70 0.77 10.52
CA VAL A 79 10.67 1.44 9.63
C VAL A 79 11.50 2.50 10.35
N PHE A 80 10.91 3.25 11.28
CA PHE A 80 11.59 4.35 11.96
C PHE A 80 12.03 4.01 13.38
N GLN A 81 11.36 3.07 14.05
CA GLN A 81 11.58 2.77 15.48
C GLN A 81 11.51 4.03 16.35
N ASP A 82 10.66 4.97 15.94
CA ASP A 82 10.48 6.28 16.54
C ASP A 82 8.99 6.62 16.50
N GLU A 83 8.37 6.67 17.68
CA GLU A 83 6.93 6.95 17.83
C GLU A 83 6.59 8.42 17.55
N GLU A 84 7.56 9.33 17.59
CA GLU A 84 7.34 10.76 17.34
C GLU A 84 7.45 11.13 15.85
N TRP A 85 7.98 10.22 15.02
CA TRP A 85 8.14 10.51 13.59
C TRP A 85 6.78 10.55 12.88
N GLU A 86 6.52 11.64 12.18
CA GLU A 86 5.34 11.81 11.34
C GLU A 86 5.74 12.21 9.92
N PRO A 87 5.01 11.75 8.88
CA PRO A 87 5.30 12.09 7.51
C PRO A 87 5.11 13.60 7.27
N ASP A 88 6.18 14.27 6.87
CA ASP A 88 6.15 15.68 6.51
C ASP A 88 5.46 15.93 5.14
N GLU A 89 5.29 17.20 4.77
CA GLU A 89 4.63 17.57 3.50
C GLU A 89 5.32 16.96 2.27
N ILE A 90 6.64 16.73 2.32
CA ILE A 90 7.42 16.14 1.22
C ILE A 90 7.07 14.66 1.11
N VAL A 91 7.04 13.94 2.24
CA VAL A 91 6.63 12.53 2.30
C VAL A 91 5.21 12.36 1.80
N ILE A 92 4.26 13.16 2.30
CA ILE A 92 2.84 13.10 1.90
C ILE A 92 2.70 13.36 0.40
N ALA A 93 3.42 14.35 -0.16
CA ALA A 93 3.40 14.64 -1.58
C ALA A 93 3.96 13.46 -2.41
N ALA A 94 5.03 12.83 -1.95
CA ALA A 94 5.61 11.64 -2.57
C ALA A 94 4.66 10.44 -2.50
N MET A 95 4.02 10.18 -1.35
CA MET A 95 2.98 9.16 -1.18
C MET A 95 1.85 9.34 -2.18
N LYS A 96 1.28 10.55 -2.27
CA LYS A 96 0.18 10.86 -3.18
C LYS A 96 0.58 10.63 -4.64
N LYS A 97 1.80 11.03 -5.00
CA LYS A 97 2.31 10.84 -6.36
C LYS A 97 2.56 9.37 -6.66
N TYR A 98 3.18 8.64 -5.75
CA TYR A 98 3.44 7.21 -5.85
C TYR A 98 2.14 6.42 -6.03
N LYS A 99 1.15 6.67 -5.17
CA LYS A 99 -0.19 6.09 -5.30
C LYS A 99 -0.78 6.35 -6.68
N LYS A 100 -0.73 7.58 -7.18
CA LYS A 100 -1.24 7.93 -8.51
C LYS A 100 -0.54 7.19 -9.66
N LEU A 101 0.73 6.84 -9.51
CA LEU A 101 1.49 6.10 -10.53
C LEU A 101 1.14 4.61 -10.54
N LEU A 102 0.78 4.04 -9.39
CA LEU A 102 0.34 2.65 -9.27
C LEU A 102 -1.14 2.44 -9.61
N VAL A 103 -1.91 3.51 -9.73
CA VAL A 103 -3.35 3.44 -9.94
C VAL A 103 -3.66 2.95 -11.36
N THR A 104 -4.04 1.68 -11.46
CA THR A 104 -4.88 1.15 -12.55
C THR A 104 -6.31 0.97 -12.03
N PRO A 105 -7.33 0.87 -12.91
CA PRO A 105 -8.69 0.54 -12.49
C PRO A 105 -8.75 -0.76 -11.66
N ALA A 106 -7.98 -1.79 -12.04
CA ALA A 106 -7.92 -3.06 -11.33
C ALA A 106 -7.28 -2.93 -9.94
N VAL A 107 -6.14 -2.23 -9.82
CA VAL A 107 -5.47 -1.96 -8.52
C VAL A 107 -6.39 -1.19 -7.57
N ASN A 108 -7.10 -0.18 -8.08
CA ASN A 108 -8.07 0.58 -7.28
C ASN A 108 -9.22 -0.31 -6.79
N MET A 109 -9.76 -1.16 -7.66
CA MET A 109 -10.83 -2.07 -7.30
C MET A 109 -10.37 -3.09 -6.28
N LEU A 110 -9.15 -3.62 -6.41
CA LEU A 110 -8.55 -4.55 -5.45
C LEU A 110 -8.43 -3.92 -4.06
N ASN A 111 -7.85 -2.72 -3.98
CA ASN A 111 -7.71 -2.00 -2.72
C ASN A 111 -9.06 -1.68 -2.06
N ALA A 112 -10.05 -1.26 -2.84
CA ALA A 112 -11.40 -1.00 -2.35
C ALA A 112 -12.08 -2.28 -1.84
N GLY A 113 -11.92 -3.39 -2.57
CA GLY A 113 -12.45 -4.70 -2.19
C GLY A 113 -11.80 -5.25 -0.92
N MET A 114 -10.47 -5.18 -0.80
CA MET A 114 -9.75 -5.57 0.43
C MET A 114 -10.21 -4.76 1.64
N LYS A 115 -10.35 -3.44 1.49
CA LYS A 115 -10.88 -2.58 2.55
C LYS A 115 -12.32 -2.93 2.94
N ALA A 116 -13.16 -3.25 1.97
CA ALA A 116 -14.53 -3.68 2.25
C ALA A 116 -14.57 -5.03 3.00
N ALA A 117 -13.70 -5.97 2.63
CA ALA A 117 -13.58 -7.25 3.33
C ALA A 117 -13.11 -7.07 4.78
N GLN A 118 -12.14 -6.18 5.04
CA GLN A 118 -11.71 -5.85 6.41
C GLN A 118 -12.86 -5.28 7.25
N LYS A 119 -13.66 -4.36 6.70
CA LYS A 119 -14.86 -3.84 7.38
C LYS A 119 -15.90 -4.92 7.68
N LEU A 120 -16.06 -5.90 6.78
CA LEU A 120 -16.92 -7.06 7.05
C LEU A 120 -16.36 -7.89 8.19
N THR A 121 -15.05 -8.15 8.22
CA THR A 121 -14.39 -8.82 9.34
C THR A 121 -14.64 -8.10 10.66
N ASP A 122 -14.47 -6.77 10.71
CA ASP A 122 -14.75 -5.98 11.91
C ASP A 122 -16.22 -6.08 12.33
N PHE A 123 -17.15 -6.03 11.37
CA PHE A 123 -18.56 -6.21 11.65
C PHE A 123 -18.83 -7.58 12.27
N PHE A 124 -18.29 -8.67 11.70
CA PHE A 124 -18.49 -10.02 12.23
C PHE A 124 -17.83 -10.25 13.59
N ASN A 125 -16.68 -9.62 13.85
CA ASN A 125 -16.00 -9.73 15.14
C ASN A 125 -16.73 -8.98 16.26
N ASN A 126 -17.44 -7.89 15.93
CA ASN A 126 -18.03 -6.99 16.91
C ASN A 126 -19.57 -7.06 16.97
N VAL A 127 -20.21 -7.88 16.14
CA VAL A 127 -21.67 -8.02 16.14
C VAL A 127 -22.15 -8.70 17.43
N ASP A 128 -23.15 -8.09 18.06
CA ASP A 128 -23.78 -8.62 19.26
C ASP A 128 -25.28 -8.80 19.00
N LEU A 129 -25.71 -10.07 18.89
CA LEU A 129 -27.10 -10.44 18.61
C LEU A 129 -28.05 -10.16 19.79
N THR A 130 -27.52 -9.81 20.97
CA THR A 130 -28.33 -9.46 22.14
C THR A 130 -28.71 -7.97 22.18
N GLN A 131 -28.10 -7.14 21.33
CA GLN A 131 -28.42 -5.72 21.26
C GLN A 131 -29.85 -5.48 20.77
N MET A 132 -30.57 -4.66 21.51
CA MET A 132 -31.91 -4.21 21.17
C MET A 132 -31.88 -2.78 20.62
N ASP A 133 -32.79 -2.47 19.70
CA ASP A 133 -33.03 -1.11 19.21
C ASP A 133 -33.86 -0.29 20.21
N LYS A 134 -34.19 0.97 19.85
CA LYS A 134 -35.01 1.87 20.69
C LYS A 134 -36.46 1.40 20.89
N HIS A 135 -36.86 0.31 20.23
CA HIS A 135 -38.20 -0.25 20.22
C HIS A 135 -38.21 -1.69 20.75
N ASP A 136 -37.19 -2.10 21.51
CA ASP A 136 -37.03 -3.46 22.07
C ASP A 136 -37.07 -4.58 21.02
N ARG A 137 -36.56 -4.31 19.81
CA ARG A 137 -36.37 -5.33 18.77
C ARG A 137 -34.89 -5.64 18.61
N PRO A 138 -34.50 -6.89 18.28
CA PRO A 138 -33.11 -7.21 17.98
C PRO A 138 -32.56 -6.28 16.90
N LYS A 139 -31.48 -5.58 17.21
CA LYS A 139 -30.80 -4.65 16.30
C LYS A 139 -30.17 -5.37 15.11
N PHE A 140 -29.75 -6.62 15.32
CA PHE A 140 -29.16 -7.47 14.30
C PHE A 140 -29.93 -8.78 14.18
N SER A 141 -30.14 -9.23 12.94
CA SER A 141 -30.85 -10.46 12.63
C SER A 141 -29.87 -11.63 12.50
N ALA A 142 -30.07 -12.68 13.30
CA ALA A 142 -29.28 -13.91 13.20
C ALA A 142 -29.40 -14.57 11.82
N LYS A 143 -30.58 -14.47 11.19
CA LYS A 143 -30.83 -14.98 9.84
C LYS A 143 -29.97 -14.25 8.81
N ASP A 144 -29.91 -12.93 8.90
CA ASP A 144 -29.12 -12.11 7.97
C ASP A 144 -27.63 -12.35 8.18
N LEU A 145 -27.20 -12.55 9.43
CA LEU A 145 -25.83 -12.90 9.76
C LEU A 145 -25.41 -14.22 9.10
N VAL A 146 -26.23 -15.28 9.22
CA VAL A 146 -25.98 -16.58 8.58
C VAL A 146 -25.94 -16.44 7.05
N ALA A 147 -26.86 -15.67 6.47
CA ALA A 147 -26.87 -15.42 5.03
C ALA A 147 -25.60 -14.69 4.55
N ASN A 148 -25.14 -13.69 5.30
CA ASN A 148 -23.92 -12.95 4.98
C ASN A 148 -22.67 -13.82 5.13
N LEU A 149 -22.60 -14.68 6.15
CA LEU A 149 -21.52 -15.66 6.32
C LEU A 149 -21.42 -16.61 5.12
N GLY A 150 -22.55 -17.09 4.61
CA GLY A 150 -22.58 -17.93 3.40
C GLY A 150 -22.02 -17.24 2.14
N ASN A 151 -22.01 -15.90 2.10
CA ASN A 151 -21.48 -15.12 0.99
C ASN A 151 -19.98 -14.83 1.09
N LEU A 152 -19.37 -14.97 2.27
CA LEU A 152 -17.96 -14.62 2.49
C LEU A 152 -17.00 -15.41 1.59
N GLY A 153 -17.28 -16.71 1.36
CA GLY A 153 -16.45 -17.53 0.47
C GLY A 153 -16.34 -16.94 -0.94
N ARG A 154 -17.45 -16.41 -1.47
CA ARG A 154 -17.48 -15.76 -2.79
C ARG A 154 -16.72 -14.43 -2.81
N VAL A 155 -16.75 -13.68 -1.70
CA VAL A 155 -15.98 -12.43 -1.56
C VAL A 155 -14.49 -12.74 -1.60
N VAL A 156 -14.03 -13.75 -0.84
CA VAL A 156 -12.63 -14.16 -0.81
C VAL A 156 -12.18 -14.64 -2.19
N GLU A 157 -12.95 -15.50 -2.84
CA GLU A 157 -12.64 -15.99 -4.19
C GLU A 157 -12.55 -14.84 -5.22
N GLY A 158 -13.49 -13.89 -5.17
CA GLY A 158 -13.48 -12.71 -6.04
C GLY A 158 -12.26 -11.82 -5.83
N LEU A 159 -11.82 -11.64 -4.59
CA LEU A 159 -10.61 -10.87 -4.27
C LEU A 159 -9.34 -11.58 -4.74
N THR A 160 -9.25 -12.90 -4.60
CA THR A 160 -8.11 -13.68 -5.11
C THR A 160 -7.99 -13.54 -6.62
N LYS A 161 -9.09 -13.72 -7.36
CA LYS A 161 -9.11 -13.55 -8.82
C LYS A 161 -8.73 -12.14 -9.25
N LEU A 162 -9.21 -11.12 -8.53
CA LEU A 162 -8.86 -9.73 -8.82
C LEU A 162 -7.38 -9.45 -8.55
N ARG A 163 -6.80 -10.05 -7.50
CA ARG A 163 -5.35 -9.98 -7.23
C ARG A 163 -4.54 -10.61 -8.37
N GLU A 164 -4.90 -11.81 -8.79
CA GLU A 164 -4.25 -12.48 -9.93
C GLU A 164 -4.31 -11.62 -11.21
N GLN A 165 -5.43 -10.93 -11.45
CA GLN A 165 -5.56 -10.01 -12.58
C GLN A 165 -4.59 -8.83 -12.46
N VAL A 166 -4.50 -8.21 -11.28
CA VAL A 166 -3.58 -7.10 -11.01
C VAL A 166 -2.12 -7.55 -11.18
N GLU A 167 -1.75 -8.72 -10.70
CA GLU A 167 -0.41 -9.28 -10.87
C GLU A 167 -0.07 -9.48 -12.36
N ASN A 168 -1.02 -10.04 -13.13
CA ASN A 168 -0.86 -10.23 -14.57
C ASN A 168 -0.74 -8.91 -15.35
N GLU A 169 -1.53 -7.89 -15.00
CA GLU A 169 -1.42 -6.54 -15.58
C GLU A 169 -0.02 -5.95 -15.28
N THR A 170 0.43 -6.10 -14.04
CA THR A 170 1.72 -5.59 -13.55
C THR A 170 2.91 -6.24 -14.29
N ILE A 171 2.85 -7.55 -14.53
CA ILE A 171 3.84 -8.32 -15.31
C ILE A 171 3.79 -7.94 -16.80
N GLY A 172 2.59 -7.80 -17.37
CA GLY A 172 2.39 -7.44 -18.76
C GLY A 172 2.94 -6.05 -19.11
N GLU A 173 2.73 -5.07 -18.22
CA GLU A 173 3.32 -3.73 -18.36
C GLU A 173 4.86 -3.76 -18.33
N ASP A 174 5.45 -4.56 -17.44
CA ASP A 174 6.91 -4.66 -17.30
C ASP A 174 7.57 -5.29 -18.55
N ARG A 175 6.92 -6.31 -19.14
CA ARG A 175 7.38 -6.92 -20.40
C ARG A 175 7.30 -5.96 -21.59
N ASN A 176 6.20 -5.20 -21.69
CA ASN A 176 6.03 -4.22 -22.76
C ASN A 176 7.09 -3.11 -22.68
N ARG A 177 7.51 -2.69 -21.49
CA ARG A 177 8.57 -1.68 -21.33
C ARG A 177 9.97 -2.17 -21.66
N ARG A 178 10.35 -3.37 -21.19
CA ARG A 178 11.65 -3.99 -21.54
C ARG A 178 11.81 -4.22 -23.04
N SER A 179 10.71 -4.47 -23.74
CA SER A 179 10.67 -4.64 -25.20
C SER A 179 10.88 -3.32 -25.97
N VAL A 180 10.57 -2.18 -25.35
CA VAL A 180 10.77 -0.84 -25.94
C VAL A 180 12.24 -0.40 -25.85
N GLU A 181 13.00 -0.84 -24.84
CA GLU A 181 14.44 -0.54 -24.74
C GLU A 181 15.27 -1.24 -25.81
N THR A 182 14.84 -2.39 -26.32
CA THR A 182 15.52 -3.11 -27.41
C THR A 182 15.35 -2.48 -28.80
N ASN A 183 14.62 -1.36 -28.94
CA ASN A 183 14.34 -0.76 -30.24
C ASN A 183 14.78 0.71 -30.37
N LYS A 184 16.01 1.02 -29.94
CA LYS A 184 16.65 2.30 -30.26
C LYS A 184 18.00 2.20 -30.99
N PHE A 185 18.56 1.00 -31.16
CA PHE A 185 19.79 0.78 -31.95
C PHE A 185 19.80 -0.60 -32.63
N SER A 186 18.68 -1.04 -33.19
CA SER A 186 18.68 -2.20 -34.10
C SER A 186 19.06 -1.73 -35.52
N VAL A 187 20.31 -1.29 -35.67
CA VAL A 187 21.11 -1.25 -36.91
C VAL A 187 22.54 -1.61 -36.56
#